data_AF-A0A7J4JZU3-F1
#
_entry.id   AF-A0A7J4JZU3-F1
#
_cell.length_a   1.000
_cell.length_b   1.000
_cell.length_c   1.000
_cell.angle_alpha   90.00
_cell.angle_beta   90.00
_cell.angle_gamma   90.00
#
_symmetry.space_group_name_H-M   'P 1'
#
loop_
_entity.id
_entity.type
_entity.pdbx_description
1 polymer ?
#
loop_
_entity_poly.entity_id
_entity_poly.type
_entity_poly.pdbx_seq_one_letter_code
_entity_poly.pdbx_strand_id
1 'polypeptide(L)'
;MVEGSTGNSASPAGEFTDDELKVLQPFCTNLDKSIFVLTNLPEVVKGALFSRYSRTDKSLRRVLLDEFILKPEMGFKEIVGFQTSSGVDQVVATQKAEEFYDRVLVGYGDDSVAELGGAHVACENVSQIAAKFLEDPRIGLSP
;
A
#
# COMPACT_ATOMS: atom_id res chain seq x y z
N MET A 1 25.37 -19.92 -24.53
CA MET A 1 23.92 -19.83 -24.77
C MET A 1 23.27 -19.70 -23.41
N VAL A 2 23.01 -18.45 -23.05
CA VAL A 2 22.23 -17.88 -21.93
C VAL A 2 22.31 -18.60 -20.58
N GLU A 3 23.10 -18.02 -19.68
CA GLU A 3 23.07 -18.25 -18.24
C GLU A 3 21.67 -17.89 -17.71
N GLY A 4 21.03 -18.85 -17.02
CA GLY A 4 19.75 -18.63 -16.35
C GLY A 4 19.95 -17.66 -15.19
N SER A 5 19.28 -16.51 -15.24
CA SER A 5 19.21 -15.59 -14.11
C SER A 5 18.47 -16.28 -12.97
N THR A 6 19.21 -16.67 -11.95
CA THR A 6 18.64 -17.04 -10.65
C THR A 6 17.93 -15.80 -10.11
N GLY A 7 16.60 -15.82 -10.13
CA GLY A 7 15.77 -14.81 -9.49
C GLY A 7 16.23 -14.60 -8.05
N ASN A 8 16.62 -13.37 -7.75
CA ASN A 8 17.14 -12.95 -6.46
C ASN A 8 16.06 -13.15 -5.39
N SER A 9 16.17 -14.22 -4.60
CA SER A 9 15.36 -14.45 -3.39
C SER A 9 15.93 -13.67 -2.20
N ALA A 10 16.23 -12.39 -2.40
CA ALA A 10 16.60 -11.51 -1.31
C ALA A 10 15.36 -11.24 -0.47
N SER A 11 15.44 -11.53 0.83
CA SER A 11 14.44 -11.04 1.78
C SER A 11 14.40 -9.50 1.70
N PRO A 12 13.22 -8.86 1.74
CA PRO A 12 13.08 -7.40 1.60
C PRO A 12 13.79 -6.60 2.71
N ALA A 13 14.28 -7.25 3.76
CA ALA A 13 15.01 -6.65 4.88
C ALA A 13 16.27 -5.85 4.45
N GLY A 14 16.85 -6.11 3.28
CA GLY A 14 18.03 -5.38 2.78
C GLY A 14 17.71 -4.14 1.93
N GLU A 15 16.44 -3.86 1.64
CA GLU A 15 16.03 -2.79 0.72
C GLU A 15 15.84 -1.42 1.42
N PHE A 16 15.67 -1.42 2.74
CA PHE A 16 15.29 -0.23 3.51
C PHE A 16 16.34 0.13 4.55
N THR A 17 16.56 1.43 4.74
CA THR A 17 17.35 1.98 5.85
C THR A 17 16.56 1.92 7.17
N ASP A 18 17.25 2.02 8.31
CA ASP A 18 16.62 2.00 9.63
C ASP A 18 15.54 3.09 9.80
N ASP A 19 15.74 4.25 9.18
CA ASP A 19 14.77 5.35 9.26
C ASP A 19 13.55 5.10 8.36
N GLU A 20 13.74 4.51 7.18
CA GLU A 20 12.63 4.08 6.32
C GLU A 20 11.81 2.96 6.98
N LEU A 21 12.46 2.01 7.67
CA LEU A 21 11.79 0.95 8.42
C LEU A 21 10.90 1.52 9.52
N LYS A 22 11.39 2.51 10.29
CA LYS A 22 10.59 3.19 11.33
C LYS A 22 9.34 3.86 10.74
N VAL A 23 9.45 4.44 9.54
CA VAL A 23 8.35 5.09 8.84
C VAL A 23 7.31 4.08 8.35
N LEU A 24 7.75 2.92 7.87
CA LEU A 24 6.87 1.86 7.34
C LEU A 24 6.22 0.99 8.42
N GLN A 25 6.86 0.83 9.58
CA GLN A 25 6.44 -0.05 10.67
C GLN A 25 4.97 0.11 11.09
N PRO A 26 4.38 1.33 11.18
CA PRO A 26 2.99 1.49 11.58
C PRO A 26 1.97 0.95 10.56
N PHE A 27 2.39 0.73 9.31
CA PHE A 27 1.50 0.43 8.19
C PHE A 27 1.58 -1.01 7.70
N CYS A 28 2.57 -1.78 8.14
CA CYS A 28 2.78 -3.16 7.70
C CYS A 28 2.97 -4.08 8.91
N THR A 29 2.35 -5.27 8.89
CA THR A 29 2.52 -6.26 9.97
C THR A 29 3.94 -6.81 10.10
N ASN A 30 4.71 -6.79 9.01
CA ASN A 30 6.12 -7.13 8.97
C ASN A 30 6.80 -6.38 7.80
N LEU A 31 8.12 -6.21 7.86
CA LEU A 31 8.91 -5.48 6.86
C LEU A 31 9.97 -6.35 6.18
N ASP A 32 10.20 -7.54 6.72
CA ASP A 32 11.27 -8.46 6.35
C ASP A 32 10.77 -9.68 5.57
N LYS A 33 9.45 -9.89 5.48
CA LYS A 33 8.85 -11.05 4.79
C LYS A 33 8.08 -10.65 3.55
N SER A 34 7.99 -11.61 2.64
CA SER A 34 7.24 -11.55 1.39
C SER A 34 5.73 -11.39 1.54
N ILE A 35 5.15 -11.86 2.65
CA ILE A 35 3.70 -11.83 2.88
C ILE A 35 3.41 -10.96 4.10
N PHE A 36 2.56 -9.95 3.93
CA PHE A 36 2.25 -8.98 4.98
C PHE A 36 0.87 -8.36 4.78
N VAL A 37 0.34 -7.76 5.85
CA VAL A 37 -0.95 -7.07 5.82
C VAL A 37 -0.73 -5.57 5.97
N LEU A 38 -1.44 -4.80 5.15
CA LEU A 38 -1.50 -3.34 5.28
C LEU A 38 -2.47 -2.97 6.41
N THR A 39 -1.98 -2.19 7.36
CA THR A 39 -2.71 -1.75 8.55
C THR A 39 -2.65 -0.23 8.68
N ASN A 40 -3.58 0.37 9.42
CA ASN A 40 -3.57 1.80 9.75
C ASN A 40 -3.46 2.75 8.53
N LEU A 41 -3.90 2.30 7.36
CA LEU A 41 -4.00 3.11 6.14
C LEU A 41 -5.47 3.40 5.85
N PRO A 42 -5.83 4.65 5.48
CA PRO A 42 -7.13 4.94 4.90
C PRO A 42 -7.39 4.07 3.67
N GLU A 43 -8.64 3.64 3.46
CA GLU A 43 -9.01 2.74 2.37
C GLU A 43 -8.57 3.26 1.00
N VAL A 44 -8.86 4.53 0.71
CA VAL A 44 -8.49 5.16 -0.56
C VAL A 44 -6.98 5.17 -0.81
N VAL A 45 -6.17 5.25 0.25
CA VAL A 45 -4.71 5.11 0.10
C VAL A 45 -4.35 3.69 -0.32
N LYS A 46 -5.01 2.67 0.23
CA LYS A 46 -4.77 1.27 -0.16
C LYS A 46 -5.13 1.03 -1.62
N GLY A 47 -6.29 1.50 -2.07
CA GLY A 47 -6.71 1.36 -3.47
C GLY A 47 -5.72 2.03 -4.44
N ALA A 48 -5.40 3.30 -4.17
CA ALA A 48 -4.38 4.04 -4.91
C ALA A 48 -3.03 3.31 -4.97
N LEU A 49 -2.61 2.78 -3.82
CA LEU A 49 -1.34 2.09 -3.68
C LEU A 49 -1.31 0.81 -4.54
N PHE A 50 -2.36 -0.02 -4.50
CA PHE A 50 -2.42 -1.23 -5.32
C PHE A 50 -2.54 -0.91 -6.82
N SER A 51 -3.34 0.08 -7.19
CA SER A 51 -3.43 0.57 -8.58
C SER A 51 -2.06 1.00 -9.09
N ARG A 52 -1.27 1.71 -8.26
CA ARG A 52 0.09 2.13 -8.61
C ARG A 52 1.11 1.04 -8.63
N TYR A 53 1.09 0.16 -7.64
CA TYR A 53 1.94 -1.01 -7.58
C TYR A 53 1.80 -1.89 -8.84
N SER A 54 0.58 -2.06 -9.37
CA SER A 54 0.36 -2.86 -10.59
C SER A 54 1.10 -2.35 -11.84
N ARG A 55 1.61 -1.12 -11.83
CA ARG A 55 2.22 -0.42 -12.98
C ARG A 55 3.72 -0.17 -12.78
N THR A 56 4.34 -0.78 -11.78
CA THR A 56 5.77 -0.60 -11.46
C THR A 56 6.39 -1.92 -11.03
N ASP A 57 7.71 -2.05 -11.21
CA ASP A 57 8.49 -3.21 -10.78
C ASP A 57 9.01 -3.07 -9.33
N LYS A 58 8.65 -1.98 -8.63
CA LYS A 58 9.03 -1.75 -7.22
C LYS A 58 8.18 -2.60 -6.28
N SER A 59 8.73 -2.93 -5.10
CA SER A 59 7.94 -3.54 -4.03
C SER A 59 6.84 -2.60 -3.54
N LEU A 60 5.72 -3.15 -3.08
CA LEU A 60 4.57 -2.40 -2.57
C LEU A 60 4.98 -1.46 -1.42
N ARG A 61 5.90 -1.90 -0.55
CA ARG A 61 6.46 -1.08 0.53
C ARG A 61 7.28 0.10 0.01
N ARG A 62 8.07 -0.12 -1.04
CA ARG A 62 8.85 0.96 -1.68
C ARG A 62 7.94 1.97 -2.37
N VAL A 63 6.87 1.53 -3.02
CA VAL A 63 5.85 2.43 -3.60
C VAL A 63 5.17 3.25 -2.51
N LEU A 64 4.73 2.62 -1.43
CA LEU A 64 4.11 3.32 -0.28
C LEU A 64 5.06 4.38 0.28
N LEU A 65 6.33 4.03 0.49
CA LEU A 65 7.32 4.95 1.03
C LEU A 65 7.61 6.12 0.08
N ASP A 66 8.04 5.81 -1.15
CA ASP A 66 8.55 6.81 -2.11
C ASP A 66 7.44 7.68 -2.69
N GLU A 67 6.27 7.12 -2.94
CA GLU A 67 5.21 7.80 -3.70
C GLU A 67 4.09 8.34 -2.82
N PHE A 68 3.92 7.83 -1.60
CA PHE A 68 2.85 8.29 -0.70
C PHE A 68 3.40 8.99 0.55
N ILE A 69 4.31 8.35 1.29
CA ILE A 69 4.74 8.88 2.60
C ILE A 69 5.78 10.00 2.47
N LEU A 70 6.79 9.82 1.62
CA LEU A 70 7.91 10.77 1.49
C LEU A 70 7.62 11.93 0.54
N LYS A 71 6.53 11.88 -0.24
CA LYS A 71 6.10 12.97 -1.12
C LYS A 71 5.20 13.96 -0.39
N PRO A 72 5.68 15.16 -0.03
CA PRO A 72 4.89 16.13 0.72
C PRO A 72 3.64 16.57 -0.04
N GLU A 73 3.71 16.62 -1.37
CA GLU A 73 2.58 16.98 -2.24
C GLU A 73 1.40 16.01 -2.13
N MET A 74 1.62 14.77 -1.66
CA MET A 74 0.51 13.85 -1.42
C MET A 74 -0.24 14.21 -0.14
N GLY A 75 0.35 14.86 0.85
CA GLY A 75 -0.36 15.20 2.10
C GLY A 75 -0.74 13.98 2.94
N PHE A 76 0.00 12.88 2.82
CA PHE A 76 -0.28 11.61 3.51
C PHE A 76 -0.31 11.77 5.05
N LYS A 77 0.59 12.60 5.60
CA LYS A 77 0.68 12.83 7.05
C LYS A 77 -0.59 13.45 7.61
N GLU A 78 -1.23 14.34 6.85
CA GLU A 78 -2.45 15.00 7.24
C GLU A 78 -3.65 14.04 7.27
N ILE A 79 -3.69 13.05 6.36
CA ILE A 79 -4.77 12.05 6.33
C ILE A 79 -4.62 11.02 7.46
N VAL A 80 -3.41 10.51 7.68
CA VAL A 80 -3.18 9.55 8.78
C VAL A 80 -3.29 10.26 10.14
N GLY A 81 -2.83 11.51 10.23
CA GLY A 81 -2.97 12.35 11.43
C GLY A 81 -4.42 12.68 11.79
N PHE A 82 -5.32 12.75 10.80
CA PHE A 82 -6.75 12.95 10.98
C PHE A 82 -7.42 11.80 11.75
N GLN A 83 -7.01 10.54 11.53
CA GLN A 83 -7.54 9.39 12.29
C GLN A 83 -7.15 9.43 13.79
N THR A 84 -6.16 10.24 14.18
CA THR A 84 -5.62 10.30 15.55
C THR A 84 -6.02 11.58 16.31
N SER A 85 -6.50 12.63 15.64
CA SER A 85 -6.62 13.97 16.24
C SER A 85 -8.08 14.48 16.35
N SER A 86 -8.58 14.70 17.58
CA SER A 86 -9.87 15.34 17.85
C SER A 86 -9.67 16.82 18.23
N GLY A 87 -10.04 17.77 17.35
CA GLY A 87 -9.97 19.21 17.65
C GLY A 87 -9.99 20.15 16.45
N VAL A 88 -9.98 21.46 16.69
CA VAL A 88 -10.26 22.64 15.81
C VAL A 88 -9.58 22.65 14.41
N ASP A 89 -8.57 21.83 14.18
CA ASP A 89 -7.84 21.66 12.91
C ASP A 89 -8.61 20.84 11.83
N GLN A 90 -9.83 20.42 12.16
CA GLN A 90 -10.66 19.53 11.33
C GLN A 90 -11.02 20.13 9.96
N VAL A 91 -11.24 21.44 9.84
CA VAL A 91 -11.64 22.05 8.55
C VAL A 91 -10.47 22.05 7.56
N VAL A 92 -9.27 22.40 8.01
CA VAL A 92 -8.05 22.38 7.18
C VAL A 92 -7.65 20.95 6.85
N ALA A 93 -7.78 20.02 7.81
CA ALA A 93 -7.54 18.61 7.57
C ALA A 93 -8.55 18.00 6.59
N THR A 94 -9.82 18.41 6.66
CA THR A 94 -10.87 17.98 5.71
C THR A 94 -10.57 18.45 4.30
N GLN A 95 -10.20 19.73 4.13
CA GLN A 95 -9.86 20.28 2.81
C GLN A 95 -8.64 19.58 2.19
N LYS A 96 -7.58 19.33 2.98
CA LYS A 96 -6.41 18.57 2.53
C LYS A 96 -6.75 17.10 2.21
N ALA A 97 -7.71 16.52 2.93
CA ALA A 97 -8.21 15.19 2.65
C ALA A 97 -8.98 15.12 1.33
N GLU A 98 -9.86 16.08 1.07
CA GLU A 98 -10.52 16.22 -0.22
C GLU A 98 -9.51 16.39 -1.36
N GLU A 99 -8.51 17.26 -1.21
CA GLU A 99 -7.45 17.42 -2.23
C GLU A 99 -6.64 16.14 -2.45
N PHE A 100 -6.34 15.38 -1.40
CA PHE A 100 -5.70 14.08 -1.53
C PHE A 100 -6.59 13.08 -2.26
N TYR A 101 -7.87 13.01 -1.88
CA TYR A 101 -8.86 12.16 -2.53
C TYR A 101 -8.98 12.50 -4.02
N ASP A 102 -9.06 13.78 -4.37
CA ASP A 102 -9.10 14.22 -5.77
C ASP A 102 -7.83 13.81 -6.52
N ARG A 103 -6.63 14.06 -5.95
CA ARG A 103 -5.37 13.63 -6.58
C ARG A 103 -5.31 12.13 -6.79
N VAL A 104 -5.80 11.36 -5.83
CA VAL A 104 -5.83 9.90 -5.89
C VAL A 104 -6.86 9.39 -6.89
N LEU A 105 -8.09 9.87 -6.83
CA LEU A 105 -9.18 9.44 -7.70
C LEU A 105 -8.94 9.87 -9.15
N VAL A 106 -8.52 11.12 -9.38
CA VAL A 106 -8.19 11.63 -10.71
C VAL A 106 -6.88 11.03 -11.23
N GLY A 107 -5.86 10.93 -10.38
CA GLY A 107 -4.52 10.47 -10.79
C GLY A 107 -4.43 8.96 -11.00
N TYR A 108 -5.22 8.18 -10.28
CA TYR A 108 -5.12 6.71 -10.29
C TYR A 108 -6.35 6.00 -10.85
N GLY A 109 -7.48 6.72 -11.02
CA GLY A 109 -8.62 6.30 -11.83
C GLY A 109 -9.28 5.01 -11.36
N ASP A 110 -9.29 4.78 -10.05
CA ASP A 110 -9.83 3.57 -9.46
C ASP A 110 -11.16 3.87 -8.77
N ASP A 111 -12.24 3.76 -9.54
CA ASP A 111 -13.62 3.93 -9.08
C ASP A 111 -14.00 2.84 -8.04
N SER A 112 -13.20 1.77 -7.94
CA SER A 112 -13.37 0.63 -7.01
C SER A 112 -12.90 0.92 -5.59
N VAL A 113 -12.40 2.13 -5.31
CA VAL A 113 -11.98 2.57 -3.98
C VAL A 113 -13.08 2.41 -2.92
N ALA A 114 -14.36 2.44 -3.33
CA ALA A 114 -15.50 2.23 -2.45
C ALA A 114 -15.72 0.76 -2.00
N GLU A 115 -15.05 -0.22 -2.62
CA GLU A 115 -15.18 -1.65 -2.28
C GLU A 115 -14.08 -2.16 -1.34
N LEU A 116 -13.25 -1.26 -0.78
CA LEU A 116 -12.07 -1.59 0.02
C LEU A 116 -12.38 -1.97 1.48
N GLY A 117 -13.60 -2.39 1.78
CA GLY A 117 -13.99 -2.95 3.07
C GLY A 117 -13.40 -4.34 3.26
N GLY A 118 -12.16 -4.44 3.74
CA GLY A 118 -11.52 -5.74 3.95
C GLY A 118 -10.07 -5.69 4.44
N ALA A 119 -9.54 -6.88 4.77
CA ALA A 119 -8.12 -7.05 5.06
C ALA A 119 -7.32 -7.04 3.76
N HIS A 120 -6.31 -6.17 3.69
CA HIS A 120 -5.47 -6.04 2.50
C HIS A 120 -4.16 -6.81 2.73
N VAL A 121 -4.05 -7.97 2.09
CA VAL A 121 -2.88 -8.84 2.18
C VAL A 121 -2.04 -8.68 0.92
N ALA A 122 -0.75 -8.38 1.10
CA ALA A 122 0.23 -8.33 0.03
C ALA A 122 1.05 -9.63 0.03
N CYS A 123 1.11 -10.28 -1.13
CA CYS A 123 1.87 -11.51 -1.35
C CYS A 123 2.90 -11.25 -2.47
N GLU A 124 4.12 -10.91 -2.09
CA GLU A 124 5.23 -10.65 -3.02
C GLU A 124 6.15 -11.88 -3.12
N ASN A 125 6.88 -12.04 -4.23
CA ASN A 125 7.82 -13.14 -4.43
C ASN A 125 7.22 -14.55 -4.24
N VAL A 126 5.94 -14.72 -4.62
CA VAL A 126 5.27 -16.02 -4.65
C VAL A 126 5.28 -16.60 -6.07
N SER A 127 5.37 -17.92 -6.18
CA SER A 127 5.23 -18.57 -7.50
C SER A 127 3.83 -18.38 -8.07
N GLN A 128 3.69 -18.43 -9.40
CA GLN A 128 2.39 -18.41 -10.07
C GLN A 128 1.45 -19.55 -9.61
N ILE A 129 1.99 -20.72 -9.26
CA ILE A 129 1.19 -21.84 -8.73
C ILE A 129 0.59 -21.47 -7.37
N ALA A 130 1.38 -20.82 -6.50
CA ALA A 130 0.92 -20.37 -5.20
C ALA A 130 -0.08 -19.22 -5.31
N ALA A 131 0.15 -18.25 -6.21
CA ALA A 131 -0.83 -17.21 -6.52
C ALA A 131 -2.15 -17.84 -6.99
N LYS A 132 -2.08 -18.83 -7.89
CA LYS A 132 -3.28 -19.50 -8.38
C LYS A 132 -4.05 -20.22 -7.26
N PHE A 133 -3.34 -20.85 -6.33
CA PHE A 133 -3.96 -21.47 -5.16
C PHE A 133 -4.62 -20.45 -4.22
N LEU A 134 -4.06 -19.24 -4.10
CA LEU A 134 -4.67 -18.15 -3.31
C LEU A 134 -5.92 -17.56 -3.97
N GLU A 135 -5.99 -17.57 -5.30
CA GLU A 135 -7.14 -17.05 -6.07
C GLU A 135 -8.31 -18.06 -6.19
N ASP A 136 -8.01 -19.36 -6.16
CA ASP A 136 -9.00 -20.43 -6.32
C ASP A 136 -10.06 -20.53 -5.20
N PRO A 137 -9.78 -20.25 -3.91
CA PRO A 137 -10.82 -20.20 -2.91
C PRO A 137 -11.79 -19.05 -3.21
N ARG A 138 -12.99 -19.41 -3.64
CA ARG A 138 -14.11 -18.47 -3.72
C ARG A 138 -14.46 -18.01 -2.31
N ILE A 139 -14.03 -16.81 -1.92
CA ILE A 139 -14.53 -16.15 -0.72
C ILE A 139 -15.90 -15.56 -1.09
N GLY A 140 -16.91 -16.43 -1.18
CA GLY A 140 -18.28 -16.02 -1.39
C GLY A 140 -18.81 -15.31 -0.15
N LEU A 141 -18.79 -13.98 -0.16
CA LEU A 141 -19.78 -13.18 0.57
C LEU A 141 -20.92 -12.86 -0.40
N SER A 142 -21.66 -13.89 -0.79
CA SER A 142 -23.02 -13.74 -1.32
C SER A 142 -23.83 -14.93 -0.84
N PRO A 143 -24.95 -14.72 -0.10
CA PRO A 143 -26.03 -15.69 -0.11
C PRO A 143 -26.63 -15.83 -1.52
#